data_AF-I1BLQ3-F1
#
_entry.id   AF-I1BLQ3-F1
#
_cell.length_a   1.000
_cell.length_b   1.000
_cell.length_c   1.000
_cell.angle_alpha   90.00
_cell.angle_beta   90.00
_cell.angle_gamma   90.00
#
_symmetry.space_group_name_H-M   'P 1'
#
loop_
_entity.id
_entity.type
_entity.pdbx_description
1 polymer ?
#
loop_
_entity_poly.entity_id
_entity_poly.type
_entity_poly.pdbx_seq_one_letter_code
_entity_poly.pdbx_strand_id
1 'polypeptide(L)'
;MQESGAIAVVVGDRHFNGWVTMYAPGDTSNIHIPSVFVAQYQYRSLLNLLAYKNNSLLIEIAGDDLLAWPLLDMLLIVVLSPAVMMFFIYLTWQLRQRQHKQNDMAPSQFVAKLPTYIFRREKCPICKFDTCQKPNDKSRPNERTPLLSA
;
A
#
# COMPACT_ATOMS: atom_id res chain seq x y z
N MET A 1 28.75 -37.58 24.12
CA MET A 1 28.82 -36.51 23.10
C MET A 1 29.27 -35.18 23.70
N GLN A 2 28.71 -34.75 24.83
CA GLN A 2 29.24 -33.58 25.55
C GLN A 2 30.66 -33.83 26.08
N GLU A 3 30.89 -35.00 26.69
CA GLU A 3 32.21 -35.38 27.22
C GLU A 3 33.31 -35.51 26.14
N SER A 4 32.93 -35.66 24.87
CA SER A 4 33.87 -35.68 23.75
C SER A 4 34.28 -34.27 23.27
N GLY A 5 33.85 -33.20 23.98
CA GLY A 5 34.20 -31.81 23.64
C GLY A 5 33.37 -31.20 22.51
N ALA A 6 32.23 -31.80 22.17
CA ALA A 6 31.35 -31.22 21.15
C ALA A 6 30.68 -29.94 21.68
N ILE A 7 30.58 -28.91 20.82
CA ILE A 7 29.92 -27.64 21.16
C ILE A 7 28.41 -27.65 20.86
N ALA A 8 27.98 -28.56 19.99
CA ALA A 8 26.58 -28.76 19.60
C ALA A 8 26.43 -30.16 18.98
N VAL A 9 25.19 -30.64 18.90
CA VAL A 9 24.87 -31.93 18.27
C VAL A 9 23.78 -31.75 17.22
N VAL A 10 24.04 -32.26 16.01
CA VAL A 10 23.03 -32.35 14.96
C VAL A 10 22.67 -33.81 14.79
N VAL A 11 21.41 -34.16 15.04
CA VAL A 11 20.90 -35.52 14.91
C VAL A 11 20.09 -35.61 13.62
N GLY A 12 20.50 -36.50 12.71
CA GLY A 12 19.76 -36.75 11.48
C GLY A 12 19.21 -38.16 11.44
N ASP A 13 18.04 -38.33 10.81
CA ASP A 13 17.52 -39.66 10.47
C ASP A 13 17.87 -40.04 9.03
N ARG A 14 18.17 -41.32 8.80
CA ARG A 14 18.43 -41.90 7.47
C ARG A 14 17.18 -42.47 6.82
N HIS A 15 16.11 -42.73 7.56
CA HIS A 15 14.94 -43.49 7.10
C HIS A 15 13.66 -42.67 7.08
N PHE A 16 13.41 -41.84 8.10
CA PHE A 16 12.19 -41.06 8.22
C PHE A 16 12.37 -39.61 7.75
N ASN A 17 11.51 -39.15 6.84
CA ASN A 17 11.56 -37.79 6.30
C ASN A 17 10.67 -36.77 7.04
N GLY A 18 9.96 -37.20 8.08
CA GLY A 18 9.14 -36.29 8.88
C GLY A 18 9.95 -35.54 9.92
N TRP A 19 9.43 -34.39 10.34
CA TRP A 19 9.95 -33.67 11.49
C TRP A 19 9.59 -34.41 12.77
N VAL A 20 10.58 -34.56 13.65
CA VAL A 20 10.41 -35.22 14.94
C VAL A 20 10.80 -34.24 16.02
N THR A 21 9.98 -34.16 17.07
CA THR A 21 10.35 -33.43 18.29
C THR A 21 11.26 -34.30 19.12
N MET A 22 12.50 -33.88 19.33
CA MET A 22 13.40 -34.59 20.23
C MET A 22 12.85 -34.51 21.66
N TYR A 23 12.73 -35.66 22.28
CA TYR A 23 12.24 -35.80 23.64
C TYR A 23 13.16 -36.73 24.40
N ALA A 24 13.58 -36.30 25.58
CA ALA A 24 14.36 -37.11 26.51
C ALA A 24 13.45 -37.45 27.70
N PRO A 25 13.10 -38.73 27.91
CA PRO A 25 12.18 -39.15 28.98
C PRO A 25 12.79 -39.09 30.40
N GLY A 26 14.10 -38.82 30.52
CA GLY A 26 14.82 -38.78 31.80
C GLY A 26 15.21 -37.37 32.23
N ASP A 27 16.03 -37.28 33.29
CA ASP A 27 16.61 -36.00 33.72
C ASP A 27 17.61 -35.49 32.67
N THR A 28 17.40 -34.25 32.23
CA THR A 28 18.22 -33.54 31.24
C THR A 28 18.99 -32.37 31.84
N SER A 29 18.98 -32.22 33.17
CA SER A 29 19.60 -31.11 33.90
C SER A 29 21.11 -30.94 33.62
N ASN A 30 21.79 -32.02 33.24
CA ASN A 30 23.22 -32.08 32.95
C ASN A 30 23.60 -31.85 31.47
N ILE A 31 22.62 -31.63 30.60
CA ILE A 31 22.84 -31.41 29.16
C ILE A 31 22.90 -29.90 28.91
N HIS A 32 24.06 -29.38 28.51
CA HIS A 32 24.29 -27.95 28.27
C HIS A 32 24.57 -27.61 26.81
N ILE A 33 24.84 -28.62 25.98
CA ILE A 33 25.09 -28.40 24.56
C ILE A 33 23.77 -28.36 23.78
N PRO A 34 23.59 -27.41 22.85
CA PRO A 34 22.42 -27.36 21.99
C PRO A 34 22.39 -28.60 21.07
N SER A 35 21.22 -29.22 20.97
CA SER A 35 20.96 -30.33 20.07
C SER A 35 19.82 -29.97 19.12
N VAL A 36 19.99 -30.22 17.81
CA VAL A 36 18.95 -29.98 16.78
C VAL A 36 18.73 -31.24 15.95
N PHE A 37 17.46 -31.56 15.67
CA PHE A 37 17.08 -32.65 14.77
C PHE A 37 16.90 -32.13 13.35
N VAL A 38 17.38 -32.91 12.39
CA VAL A 38 17.32 -32.61 10.96
C VAL A 38 16.67 -33.79 10.23
N ALA A 39 15.60 -33.52 9.47
CA ALA A 39 14.91 -34.55 8.71
C ALA A 39 15.80 -35.14 7.59
N GLN A 40 15.41 -36.31 7.08
CA GLN A 40 16.22 -37.12 6.15
C GLN A 40 16.74 -36.32 4.94
N TYR A 41 15.89 -35.53 4.30
CA TYR A 41 16.29 -34.78 3.10
C TYR A 41 17.44 -33.79 3.38
N GLN A 42 17.32 -33.04 4.47
CA GLN A 42 18.29 -32.05 4.90
C GLN A 42 19.57 -32.73 5.40
N TYR A 43 19.45 -33.83 6.14
CA TYR A 43 20.61 -34.60 6.61
C TYR A 43 21.43 -35.15 5.44
N ARG A 44 20.77 -35.72 4.42
CA ARG A 44 21.46 -36.16 3.19
C ARG A 44 22.13 -35.01 2.44
N SER A 45 21.49 -33.85 2.40
CA SER A 45 22.07 -32.66 1.79
C SER A 45 23.34 -32.22 2.52
N LEU A 46 23.34 -32.25 3.86
CA LEU A 46 24.53 -31.97 4.67
C LEU A 46 25.64 -32.99 4.41
N LEU A 47 25.32 -34.28 4.33
CA LEU A 47 26.32 -35.32 4.02
C LEU A 47 26.93 -35.15 2.62
N ASN A 48 26.13 -34.76 1.63
CA ASN A 48 26.63 -34.47 0.28
C ASN A 48 27.58 -33.27 0.29
N LEU A 49 27.25 -32.21 1.03
CA LEU A 49 28.11 -31.03 1.17
C LEU A 49 29.40 -31.37 1.94
N LEU A 50 29.31 -32.21 2.96
CA LEU A 50 30.46 -32.72 3.70
C LEU A 50 31.42 -33.46 2.78
N ALA A 51 30.90 -34.38 1.95
CA ALA A 51 31.69 -35.13 0.98
C ALA A 51 32.32 -34.22 -0.10
N TYR A 52 31.57 -33.20 -0.55
CA TYR A 52 32.07 -32.23 -1.51
C TYR A 52 33.17 -31.33 -0.94
N LYS A 53 33.06 -30.94 0.33
CA LYS A 53 33.95 -29.97 0.98
C LYS A 53 35.03 -30.63 1.84
N ASN A 54 35.57 -31.77 1.38
CA ASN A 54 36.67 -32.50 2.03
C ASN A 54 36.45 -32.75 3.53
N ASN A 55 35.21 -33.04 3.94
CA ASN A 55 34.81 -33.25 5.33
C ASN A 55 34.94 -32.03 6.25
N SER A 56 35.01 -30.81 5.72
CA SER A 56 34.99 -29.57 6.49
C SER A 56 33.77 -28.72 6.16
N LEU A 57 32.82 -28.63 7.09
CA LEU A 57 31.62 -27.83 6.94
C LEU A 57 31.42 -27.01 8.22
N LEU A 58 31.35 -25.68 8.08
CA LEU A 58 30.99 -24.79 9.16
C LEU A 58 29.47 -24.70 9.22
N ILE A 59 28.91 -24.95 10.40
CA ILE A 59 27.47 -24.87 10.67
C ILE A 59 27.28 -23.84 11.76
N GLU A 60 26.37 -22.90 11.53
CA GLU A 60 25.87 -21.99 12.54
C GLU A 60 24.47 -22.44 12.94
N ILE A 61 24.28 -22.71 14.23
CA ILE A 61 22.98 -23.04 14.79
C ILE A 61 22.47 -21.77 15.45
N ALA A 62 21.60 -21.05 14.75
CA ALA A 62 20.87 -19.93 15.31
C ALA A 62 19.61 -20.46 16.02
N GLY A 63 19.38 -20.03 17.25
CA GLY A 63 18.08 -20.20 17.87
C GLY A 63 17.07 -19.27 17.19
N ASP A 64 15.85 -19.75 16.98
CA ASP A 64 14.78 -18.86 16.58
C ASP A 64 14.47 -17.94 17.77
N ASP A 65 15.03 -16.73 17.76
CA ASP A 65 14.63 -15.64 18.64
C ASP A 65 13.19 -15.25 18.29
N LEU A 66 12.25 -16.06 18.80
CA LEU A 66 10.79 -16.02 18.58
C LEU A 66 10.15 -14.65 18.82
N LEU A 67 10.86 -13.72 19.44
CA LEU A 67 10.36 -12.41 19.84
C LEU A 67 10.75 -11.28 18.86
N ALA A 68 11.85 -11.37 18.11
CA ALA A 68 12.34 -10.21 17.34
C ALA A 68 11.62 -10.01 16.00
N TRP A 69 11.31 -11.10 15.29
CA TRP A 69 10.75 -11.03 13.94
C TRP A 69 9.22 -10.86 13.87
N PRO A 70 8.39 -11.59 14.64
CA PRO A 70 6.93 -11.50 14.51
C PRO A 70 6.33 -10.26 15.16
N LEU A 71 6.95 -9.70 16.21
CA LEU A 71 6.47 -8.47 16.84
C LEU A 71 6.64 -7.25 15.93
N LEU A 72 7.79 -7.16 15.25
CA LEU A 72 8.04 -6.10 14.28
C LEU A 72 7.09 -6.23 13.09
N ASP A 73 6.89 -7.44 12.58
CA ASP A 73 5.96 -7.70 11.47
C ASP A 73 4.51 -7.36 11.84
N MET A 74 4.07 -7.71 13.04
CA MET A 74 2.74 -7.34 13.54
C MET A 74 2.60 -5.83 13.75
N LEU A 75 3.60 -5.17 14.35
CA LEU A 75 3.60 -3.71 14.52
C LEU A 75 3.59 -3.00 13.16
N LEU A 76 4.35 -3.51 12.19
CA LEU A 76 4.40 -2.98 10.84
C LEU A 76 3.05 -3.13 10.16
N ILE A 77 2.39 -4.30 10.23
CA ILE A 77 1.05 -4.49 9.65
C ILE A 77 0.02 -3.55 10.30
N VAL A 78 0.04 -3.45 11.65
CA VAL A 78 -0.90 -2.61 12.42
C VAL A 78 -0.76 -1.14 12.08
N VAL A 79 0.46 -0.64 11.86
CA VAL A 79 0.71 0.78 11.56
C VAL A 79 0.62 1.07 10.06
N LEU A 80 1.15 0.18 9.21
CA LEU A 80 1.26 0.39 7.77
C LEU A 80 -0.10 0.27 7.07
N SER A 81 -0.95 -0.68 7.47
CA SER A 81 -2.28 -0.86 6.88
C SER A 81 -3.15 0.40 6.96
N PRO A 82 -3.38 1.01 8.15
CA PRO A 82 -4.16 2.25 8.24
C PRO A 82 -3.46 3.44 7.58
N ALA A 83 -2.12 3.49 7.57
CA ALA A 83 -1.37 4.55 6.87
C ALA A 83 -1.57 4.46 5.35
N VAL A 84 -1.51 3.26 4.77
CA VAL A 84 -1.76 3.02 3.35
C VAL A 84 -3.21 3.31 3.00
N MET A 85 -4.17 2.88 3.84
CA MET A 85 -5.58 3.20 3.66
C MET A 85 -5.81 4.71 3.67
N MET A 86 -5.25 5.44 4.64
CA MET A 86 -5.34 6.90 4.70
C MET A 86 -4.69 7.57 3.50
N PHE A 87 -3.56 7.06 3.00
CA PHE A 87 -2.92 7.56 1.79
C PHE A 87 -3.82 7.40 0.56
N PHE A 88 -4.43 6.23 0.37
CA PHE A 88 -5.39 6.03 -0.72
C PHE A 88 -6.65 6.89 -0.58
N ILE A 89 -7.20 7.00 0.62
CA ILE A 89 -8.35 7.89 0.90
C ILE A 89 -7.98 9.34 0.58
N TYR A 90 -6.80 9.80 1.00
CA TYR A 90 -6.34 11.16 0.73
C TYR A 90 -6.08 11.41 -0.76
N LEU A 91 -5.43 10.48 -1.47
CA LEU A 91 -5.22 10.58 -2.91
C LEU A 91 -6.54 10.63 -3.68
N THR A 92 -7.46 9.71 -3.38
CA THR A 92 -8.78 9.69 -4.02
C THR A 92 -9.58 10.96 -3.72
N TRP A 93 -9.52 11.46 -2.49
CA TRP A 93 -10.10 12.74 -2.11
C TRP A 93 -9.46 13.91 -2.89
N GLN A 94 -8.14 13.96 -2.98
CA GLN A 94 -7.42 15.03 -3.68
C GLN A 94 -7.70 15.02 -5.18
N LEU A 95 -7.79 13.83 -5.79
CA LEU A 95 -8.17 13.67 -7.19
C LEU A 95 -9.61 14.16 -7.42
N ARG A 96 -10.55 13.79 -6.55
CA ARG A 96 -11.91 14.32 -6.62
C ARG A 96 -11.95 15.82 -6.43
N GLN A 97 -11.17 16.38 -5.51
CA GLN A 97 -11.11 17.83 -5.30
C GLN A 97 -10.57 18.56 -6.53
N ARG A 98 -9.59 17.98 -7.23
CA ARG A 98 -9.10 18.50 -8.51
C ARG A 98 -10.14 18.40 -9.62
N GLN A 99 -10.89 17.30 -9.67
CA GLN A 99 -11.97 17.12 -10.64
C GLN A 99 -13.15 18.07 -10.37
N HIS A 100 -13.52 18.29 -9.11
CA HIS A 100 -14.55 19.27 -8.75
C HIS A 100 -14.17 20.66 -9.26
N LYS A 101 -12.92 21.10 -9.08
CA LYS A 101 -12.46 22.37 -9.64
C LYS A 101 -12.55 22.41 -11.17
N GLN A 102 -12.37 21.30 -11.87
CA GLN A 102 -12.51 21.25 -13.33
C GLN A 102 -13.97 21.19 -13.78
N ASN A 103 -14.85 20.56 -13.01
CA ASN A 103 -16.29 20.50 -13.30
C ASN A 103 -17.02 21.81 -12.95
N ASP A 104 -16.54 22.55 -11.94
CA ASP A 104 -17.04 23.88 -11.58
C ASP A 104 -16.58 24.94 -12.59
N MET A 105 -15.51 24.67 -13.35
CA MET A 105 -15.15 25.50 -14.49
C MET A 105 -16.18 25.27 -15.59
N ALA A 106 -17.03 26.27 -15.81
CA ALA A 106 -18.00 26.27 -16.89
C ALA A 106 -17.31 25.81 -18.20
N PRO A 107 -17.85 24.80 -18.91
CA PRO A 107 -17.26 24.27 -20.12
C PRO A 107 -16.94 25.42 -21.07
N SER A 108 -15.70 25.51 -21.57
CA SER A 108 -15.26 26.61 -22.44
C SER A 108 -16.19 26.80 -23.65
N GLN A 109 -16.74 25.70 -24.16
CA GLN A 109 -17.75 25.63 -25.20
C GLN A 109 -19.11 26.28 -24.86
N PHE A 110 -19.50 26.32 -23.58
CA PHE A 110 -20.68 27.05 -23.11
C PHE A 110 -20.35 28.52 -22.90
N VAL A 111 -19.17 28.82 -22.29
CA VAL A 111 -18.67 30.18 -22.04
C VAL A 111 -18.56 31.00 -23.34
N ALA A 112 -18.05 30.39 -24.41
CA ALA A 112 -17.89 31.05 -25.71
C ALA A 112 -19.21 31.39 -26.42
N LYS A 113 -20.34 30.77 -26.01
CA LYS A 113 -21.67 31.01 -26.58
C LYS A 113 -22.50 32.00 -25.78
N LEU A 114 -21.99 32.52 -24.66
CA LEU A 114 -22.72 33.54 -23.93
C LEU A 114 -22.79 34.83 -24.75
N PRO A 115 -23.96 35.47 -24.82
CA PRO A 115 -24.10 36.75 -25.49
C PRO A 115 -23.27 37.80 -24.75
N THR A 116 -22.25 38.34 -25.41
CA THR A 116 -21.39 39.39 -24.86
C THR A 116 -22.00 40.77 -25.13
N TYR A 117 -22.23 41.55 -24.07
CA TYR A 117 -22.67 42.94 -24.17
C TYR A 117 -21.52 43.90 -23.89
N ILE A 118 -21.34 44.90 -24.74
CA ILE A 118 -20.32 45.94 -24.56
C ILE A 118 -20.97 47.07 -23.77
N PHE A 119 -20.60 47.20 -22.50
CA PHE A 119 -21.04 48.33 -21.67
C PHE A 119 -20.22 49.58 -22.01
N ARG A 120 -20.85 50.55 -22.67
CA ARG A 120 -20.25 51.86 -22.91
C ARG A 120 -20.50 52.74 -21.68
N ARG A 121 -19.44 53.30 -21.08
CA ARG A 121 -19.51 54.15 -19.86
C ARG A 121 -20.05 55.57 -20.10
N GLU A 122 -20.54 55.86 -21.29
CA GLU A 122 -21.11 57.18 -21.60
C GLU A 122 -22.56 57.21 -21.12
N LYS A 123 -22.84 58.09 -20.15
CA LYS A 123 -24.19 58.32 -19.63
C LYS A 123 -25.08 58.78 -20.79
N CYS A 124 -26.01 57.93 -21.24
CA CYS A 124 -27.04 58.30 -22.20
C CYS A 124 -27.87 59.47 -21.63
N PRO A 125 -27.93 60.64 -22.28
CA PRO A 125 -28.58 61.83 -21.69
C PRO A 125 -30.12 61.77 -21.69
N ILE A 126 -30.75 60.68 -22.18
CA ILE A 126 -32.22 60.63 -22.39
C ILE A 126 -32.90 59.39 -21.77
N CYS A 127 -32.19 58.37 -21.28
CA CYS A 127 -32.84 57.13 -20.84
C CYS A 127 -32.68 56.86 -19.34
N LYS A 128 -33.78 56.77 -18.61
CA LYS A 128 -33.86 56.29 -17.21
C LYS A 128 -33.72 54.75 -17.08
N PHE A 129 -33.26 54.06 -18.11
CA PHE A 129 -33.03 52.61 -18.10
C PHE A 129 -31.81 52.25 -18.95
N ASP A 130 -30.93 51.42 -18.38
CA ASP A 130 -29.72 50.89 -19.01
C ASP A 130 -30.08 49.96 -20.17
N THR A 131 -30.18 50.52 -21.39
CA THR A 131 -30.40 49.72 -22.60
C THR A 131 -29.06 49.36 -23.24
N CYS A 132 -28.65 48.11 -23.09
CA CYS A 132 -27.52 47.53 -23.82
C CYS A 132 -27.90 47.37 -25.30
N GLN A 133 -27.24 48.13 -26.20
CA GLN A 133 -27.51 48.03 -27.63
C GLN A 133 -26.65 46.91 -28.25
N LYS A 134 -27.30 45.89 -28.84
CA LYS A 134 -26.64 44.87 -29.67
C LYS A 134 -26.09 45.52 -30.94
N PRO A 135 -24.84 45.24 -31.37
CA PRO A 135 -24.37 45.65 -32.68
C PRO A 135 -25.04 44.79 -33.74
N ASN A 136 -25.93 45.40 -34.53
CA ASN A 136 -26.58 44.86 -35.74
C ASN A 136 -27.25 43.48 -35.60
N ASP A 137 -28.54 43.48 -35.25
CA ASP A 137 -29.43 42.39 -35.66
C ASP A 137 -30.75 42.96 -36.20
N LYS A 138 -30.95 42.80 -37.52
CA LYS A 138 -32.19 43.17 -38.22
C LYS A 138 -33.15 41.99 -38.16
N SER A 139 -33.71 41.70 -36.99
CA SER A 139 -34.91 40.87 -36.92
C SER A 139 -35.64 41.10 -35.60
N ARG A 140 -36.82 41.73 -35.68
CA ARG A 140 -37.88 41.54 -34.68
C ARG A 140 -38.40 40.11 -34.84
N PRO A 141 -38.60 39.38 -33.75
CA PRO A 141 -39.97 39.03 -33.44
C PRO A 141 -40.33 39.18 -31.95
N ASN A 142 -41.64 39.24 -31.76
CA ASN A 142 -42.38 39.44 -30.54
C ASN A 142 -42.38 38.14 -29.70
N GLU A 143 -41.76 38.12 -28.53
CA GLU A 143 -41.85 36.99 -27.59
C GLU A 143 -42.27 37.46 -26.20
N ARG A 144 -43.55 37.22 -25.89
CA ARG A 144 -44.08 37.19 -24.53
C ARG A 144 -43.49 35.96 -23.83
N THR A 145 -42.67 36.17 -22.82
CA THR A 145 -42.32 35.11 -21.85
C THR A 145 -43.25 35.24 -20.64
N PRO A 146 -44.01 34.20 -20.26
CA PRO A 146 -44.73 34.18 -19.00
C PRO A 146 -43.72 33.90 -17.86
N LEU A 147 -43.90 34.61 -16.75
CA LEU A 147 -43.22 34.35 -15.49
C LEU A 147 -43.64 32.97 -14.95
N LEU A 148 -42.66 32.12 -14.59
CA LEU A 148 -42.92 30.95 -13.75
C LEU A 148 -43.44 31.45 -12.40
N SER A 149 -44.65 31.02 -12.02
CA SER A 149 -45.12 31.17 -10.64
C SER A 149 -44.31 30.28 -9.72
N ALA A 150 -44.14 30.76 -8.49
CA ALA A 150 -43.64 30.02 -7.34
C ALA A 150 -44.52 28.79 -7.03
#